data_AF-A0A927KYE2-F1
#
_entry.id   AF-A0A927KYE2-F1
#
_cell.length_a   1.000
_cell.length_b   1.000
_cell.length_c   1.000
_cell.angle_alpha   90.00
_cell.angle_beta   90.00
_cell.angle_gamma   90.00
#
_symmetry.space_group_name_H-M   'P 1'
#
loop_
_entity.id
_entity.type
_entity.pdbx_description
1 polymer ?
#
loop_
_entity_poly.entity_id
_entity_poly.type
_entity_poly.pdbx_seq_one_letter_code
_entity_poly.pdbx_strand_id
1 'polypeptide(L)'
;MMDQSESASLSEAAVEELADLWYDLHAARLSAYSGGWSMACDRLENRIKRFTPLVGVTPWEEIQLPLLEDGIYQRIHADLGISASVDMEKVAQVRESINGRDVRGGRPA
;
A
#
# COMPACT_ATOMS: atom_id res chain seq x y z
N MET A 1 -16.23 -12.42 28.52
CA MET A 1 -15.68 -11.05 28.43
C MET A 1 -14.31 -11.20 27.81
N MET A 2 -14.13 -10.80 26.55
CA MET A 2 -12.80 -10.76 25.95
C MET A 2 -11.98 -9.67 26.65
N ASP A 3 -10.73 -9.97 26.99
CA ASP A 3 -9.83 -9.05 27.64
C ASP A 3 -9.55 -7.85 26.70
N GLN A 4 -9.65 -6.62 27.22
CA GLN A 4 -9.48 -5.43 26.39
C GLN A 4 -8.05 -5.37 25.78
N SER A 5 -7.07 -6.02 26.39
CA SER A 5 -5.69 -6.10 25.90
C SER A 5 -5.58 -7.06 24.70
N GLU A 6 -6.37 -8.14 24.66
CA GLU A 6 -6.42 -9.06 23.51
C GLU A 6 -7.10 -8.40 22.29
N SER A 7 -8.13 -7.58 22.51
CA SER A 7 -8.76 -6.85 21.41
C SER A 7 -7.84 -5.78 20.81
N ALA A 8 -7.02 -5.13 21.64
CA ALA A 8 -6.05 -4.13 21.18
C ALA A 8 -4.94 -4.77 20.34
N SER A 9 -4.38 -5.91 20.79
CA SER A 9 -3.35 -6.62 20.04
C SER A 9 -3.85 -7.21 18.72
N LEU A 10 -5.10 -7.69 18.67
CA LEU A 10 -5.72 -8.15 17.42
C LEU A 10 -5.95 -7.01 16.42
N SER A 11 -6.30 -5.83 16.91
CA SER A 11 -6.50 -4.65 16.05
C SER A 11 -5.16 -4.17 15.47
N GLU A 12 -4.12 -4.13 16.30
CA GLU A 12 -2.76 -3.79 15.88
C GLU A 12 -2.22 -4.79 14.84
N ALA A 13 -2.33 -6.09 15.11
CA ALA A 13 -1.94 -7.13 14.17
C ALA A 13 -2.70 -7.06 12.84
N ALA A 14 -3.98 -6.66 12.87
CA ALA A 14 -4.77 -6.51 11.65
C ALA A 14 -4.39 -5.23 10.85
N VAL A 15 -3.93 -4.17 11.52
CA VAL A 15 -3.35 -2.98 10.86
C VAL A 15 -2.03 -3.35 10.19
N GLU A 16 -1.15 -4.05 10.89
CA GLU A 16 0.12 -4.54 10.36
C GLU A 16 -0.10 -5.46 9.15
N GLU A 17 -1.00 -6.44 9.27
CA GLU A 17 -1.38 -7.33 8.17
C GLU A 17 -1.91 -6.55 6.97
N LEU A 18 -2.72 -5.50 7.18
CA LEU A 18 -3.19 -4.68 6.06
C LEU A 18 -2.03 -3.95 5.36
N ALA A 19 -1.05 -3.44 6.11
CA ALA A 19 0.14 -2.84 5.53
C ALA A 19 0.95 -3.87 4.71
N ASP A 20 1.16 -5.06 5.26
CA ASP A 20 1.86 -6.16 4.56
C ASP A 20 1.17 -6.56 3.27
N LEU A 21 -0.17 -6.59 3.25
CA LEU A 21 -0.93 -6.88 2.03
C LEU A 21 -0.69 -5.86 0.91
N TRP A 22 -0.45 -4.60 1.24
CA TRP A 22 -0.10 -3.58 0.24
C TRP A 22 1.31 -3.81 -0.32
N TYR A 23 2.28 -4.15 0.54
CA TYR A 23 3.62 -4.56 0.10
C TYR A 23 3.57 -5.79 -0.81
N ASP A 24 2.81 -6.80 -0.42
CA ASP A 24 2.60 -8.02 -1.21
C ASP A 24 1.96 -7.71 -2.56
N LEU A 25 0.97 -6.81 -2.60
CA LEU A 25 0.34 -6.39 -3.85
C LEU A 25 1.37 -5.72 -4.79
N HIS A 26 2.20 -4.84 -4.25
CA HIS A 26 3.27 -4.22 -5.02
C HIS A 26 4.25 -5.27 -5.57
N ALA A 27 4.70 -6.21 -4.73
CA ALA A 27 5.61 -7.27 -5.12
C ALA A 27 5.00 -8.23 -6.17
N ALA A 28 3.72 -8.57 -6.02
CA ALA A 28 2.98 -9.41 -6.95
C ALA A 28 2.84 -8.74 -8.34
N ARG A 29 2.65 -7.42 -8.38
CA ARG A 29 2.64 -6.66 -9.64
C ARG A 29 4.01 -6.69 -10.32
N LEU A 30 5.09 -6.43 -9.58
CA LEU A 30 6.45 -6.45 -10.13
C LEU A 30 6.85 -7.83 -10.67
N SER A 31 6.33 -8.88 -10.04
CA SER A 31 6.60 -10.27 -10.41
C SER A 31 5.77 -10.76 -11.60
N ALA A 32 4.69 -10.07 -11.96
CA ALA A 32 3.90 -10.39 -13.13
C ALA A 32 4.68 -10.06 -14.41
N TYR A 33 4.54 -10.88 -15.46
CA TYR A 33 5.12 -10.57 -16.76
C TYR A 33 4.66 -9.17 -17.19
N SER A 34 5.62 -8.31 -17.54
CA SER A 34 5.46 -6.87 -17.84
C SER A 34 4.91 -5.97 -16.73
N GLY A 35 5.03 -6.33 -15.44
CA GLY A 35 4.57 -5.48 -14.33
C GLY A 35 3.03 -5.33 -14.25
N GLY A 36 2.32 -6.25 -14.91
CA GLY A 36 0.87 -6.20 -15.09
C GLY A 36 0.08 -6.68 -13.88
N TRP A 37 -1.24 -6.72 -14.06
CA TRP A 37 -2.16 -7.29 -13.07
C TRP A 37 -2.25 -8.82 -13.24
N SER A 38 -2.15 -9.56 -12.14
CA SER A 38 -2.18 -11.03 -12.14
C SER A 38 -3.23 -11.59 -11.20
N MET A 39 -3.53 -12.89 -11.30
CA MET A 39 -4.44 -13.56 -10.35
C MET A 39 -3.98 -13.46 -8.89
N ALA A 40 -2.67 -13.30 -8.64
CA ALA A 40 -2.17 -13.04 -7.30
C ALA A 40 -2.59 -11.64 -6.81
N CYS A 41 -2.55 -10.65 -7.70
CA CYS A 41 -3.03 -9.29 -7.42
C CYS A 41 -4.53 -9.30 -7.09
N ASP A 42 -5.35 -10.06 -7.83
CA ASP A 42 -6.79 -10.20 -7.53
C ASP A 42 -7.04 -10.76 -6.12
N ARG A 43 -6.27 -11.77 -5.71
CA ARG A 43 -6.38 -12.35 -4.36
C ARG A 43 -6.01 -11.34 -3.28
N LEU A 44 -4.93 -10.58 -3.50
CA LEU A 44 -4.44 -9.58 -2.57
C LEU A 44 -5.39 -8.38 -2.47
N GLU A 45 -5.87 -7.86 -3.61
CA GLU A 45 -6.89 -6.81 -3.66
C GLU A 45 -8.15 -7.22 -2.86
N ASN A 46 -8.62 -8.46 -3.04
CA ASN A 46 -9.77 -8.96 -2.29
C ASN A 46 -9.52 -9.05 -0.79
N ARG A 47 -8.29 -9.37 -0.35
CA ARG A 47 -7.94 -9.39 1.08
C ARG A 47 -7.86 -7.98 1.64
N ILE A 48 -7.20 -7.06 0.94
CA ILE A 48 -7.15 -5.63 1.30
C ILE A 48 -8.57 -5.11 1.51
N LYS A 49 -9.45 -5.31 0.53
CA LYS A 49 -10.86 -4.90 0.60
C LYS A 49 -11.64 -5.48 1.78
N ARG A 50 -11.26 -6.65 2.29
CA ARG A 50 -11.89 -7.26 3.47
C ARG A 50 -11.34 -6.69 4.78
N PHE A 51 -10.06 -6.32 4.81
CA PHE A 51 -9.41 -5.77 6.00
C PHE A 51 -9.68 -4.28 6.16
N THR A 52 -9.69 -3.49 5.10
CA THR A 52 -9.91 -2.03 5.15
C THR A 52 -11.15 -1.62 5.95
N PRO A 53 -12.34 -2.26 5.83
CA PRO A 53 -13.49 -1.89 6.66
C PRO A 53 -13.35 -2.24 8.15
N LEU A 54 -12.44 -3.16 8.51
CA LEU A 54 -12.24 -3.64 9.87
C LEU A 54 -11.25 -2.76 10.64
N VAL A 55 -10.19 -2.30 9.98
CA VAL A 55 -9.09 -1.55 10.62
C VAL A 55 -8.96 -0.11 10.15
N GLY A 56 -9.72 0.28 9.12
CA GLY A 56 -9.64 1.59 8.49
C GLY A 56 -8.71 1.61 7.28
N VAL A 57 -8.56 2.82 6.74
CA VAL A 57 -7.74 3.09 5.56
C VAL A 57 -6.28 3.23 5.99
N THR A 58 -5.38 2.48 5.35
CA THR A 58 -3.93 2.65 5.53
C THR A 58 -3.52 4.05 5.07
N PRO A 59 -2.78 4.84 5.87
CA PRO A 59 -2.27 6.14 5.44
C PRO A 59 -1.49 6.00 4.13
N TRP A 60 -1.71 6.91 3.18
CA TRP A 60 -1.05 6.80 1.87
C TRP A 60 0.47 6.92 1.98
N GLU A 61 0.98 7.60 3.02
CA GLU A 61 2.41 7.67 3.32
C GLU A 61 3.08 6.30 3.56
N GLU A 62 2.30 5.28 3.92
CA GLU A 62 2.78 3.91 4.15
C GLU A 62 2.65 3.02 2.90
N ILE A 63 2.07 3.55 1.82
CA ILE A 63 1.82 2.83 0.57
C ILE A 63 2.98 3.07 -0.41
N GLN A 64 3.34 2.03 -1.16
CA GLN A 64 4.41 2.12 -2.15
C GLN A 64 4.00 3.09 -3.27
N LEU A 65 4.87 4.06 -3.56
CA LEU A 65 4.59 5.14 -4.53
C LEU A 65 4.03 4.66 -5.88
N PRO A 66 4.51 3.56 -6.50
CA PRO A 66 3.94 3.09 -7.77
C PRO A 66 2.46 2.70 -7.67
N LEU A 67 1.99 2.24 -6.51
CA LEU A 67 0.57 1.94 -6.32
C LEU A 67 -0.29 3.21 -6.22
N LEU A 68 0.29 4.31 -5.73
CA LEU A 68 -0.36 5.62 -5.66
C LEU A 68 -0.38 6.31 -7.02
N GLU A 69 0.74 6.26 -7.74
CA GLU A 69 0.89 6.88 -9.07
C GLU A 69 0.05 6.19 -10.13
N ASP A 70 -0.07 4.86 -10.07
CA ASP A 70 -0.93 4.09 -10.97
C ASP A 70 -2.42 4.18 -10.59
N GLY A 71 -2.77 4.94 -9.54
CA GLY A 71 -4.15 5.12 -9.08
C GLY A 71 -4.79 3.87 -8.45
N ILE A 72 -4.01 2.84 -8.17
CA ILE A 72 -4.52 1.54 -7.67
C ILE A 72 -5.06 1.67 -6.26
N TYR A 73 -4.35 2.40 -5.40
CA TYR A 73 -4.80 2.66 -4.03
C TYR A 73 -6.17 3.34 -4.02
N GLN A 74 -6.36 4.37 -4.84
CA GLN A 74 -7.61 5.12 -4.98
C GLN A 74 -8.71 4.23 -5.57
N ARG A 75 -8.41 3.44 -6.61
CA ARG A 75 -9.36 2.50 -7.23
C ARG A 75 -9.90 1.49 -6.21
N ILE A 76 -9.01 0.85 -5.45
CA ILE A 76 -9.39 -0.18 -4.49
C ILE A 76 -10.30 0.39 -3.39
N HIS A 77 -10.02 1.60 -2.91
CA HIS A 77 -10.88 2.28 -1.93
C HIS A 77 -12.20 2.78 -2.54
N ALA A 78 -12.18 3.26 -3.77
CA ALA A 78 -13.39 3.69 -4.48
C ALA A 78 -14.39 2.54 -4.65
N ASP A 79 -13.91 1.32 -4.90
CA ASP A 79 -14.74 0.10 -4.98
C ASP A 79 -15.43 -0.23 -3.64
N LEU A 80 -14.91 0.26 -2.52
CA LEU A 80 -15.52 0.16 -1.20
C LEU A 80 -16.44 1.35 -0.87
N GLY A 81 -16.55 2.34 -1.77
CA GLY A 81 -17.23 3.60 -1.51
C GLY A 81 -16.45 4.52 -0.54
N ILE A 82 -15.15 4.29 -0.36
CA ILE A 82 -14.29 5.06 0.53
C ILE A 82 -13.50 6.09 -0.28
N SER A 83 -13.60 7.37 0.10
CA SER A 83 -12.81 8.43 -0.52
C SER A 83 -11.45 8.54 0.16
N ALA A 84 -10.46 7.78 -0.32
CA ALA A 84 -9.08 7.88 0.15
C ALA A 84 -8.35 9.03 -0.56
N SER A 85 -8.15 10.15 0.14
CA SER A 85 -7.45 11.32 -0.39
C SER A 85 -5.94 11.08 -0.39
N VAL A 86 -5.30 11.29 -1.54
CA VAL A 86 -3.84 11.22 -1.71
C VAL A 86 -3.35 12.57 -2.19
N ASP A 87 -2.35 13.11 -1.51
CA ASP A 87 -1.66 14.32 -1.94
C ASP A 87 -0.62 13.97 -3.03
N MET A 88 -1.05 14.05 -4.29
CA MET A 88 -0.20 13.69 -5.43
C MET A 88 1.00 14.63 -5.60
N GLU A 89 0.93 15.87 -5.09
CA GLU A 89 2.07 16.78 -5.09
C GLU A 89 3.14 16.28 -4.12
N LYS A 90 2.73 15.88 -2.90
CA LYS A 90 3.64 15.29 -1.92
C LYS A 90 4.19 13.94 -2.39
N VAL A 91 3.41 13.11 -3.06
CA VAL A 91 3.90 11.86 -3.70
C VAL A 91 5.03 12.15 -4.68
N ALA A 92 4.88 13.17 -5.54
CA ALA A 92 5.92 13.57 -6.48
C ALA A 92 7.20 14.07 -5.76
N GLN A 93 7.06 14.87 -4.71
CA GLN A 93 8.20 15.35 -3.91
C GLN A 93 8.97 14.20 -3.24
N VAL A 94 8.26 13.18 -2.74
CA VAL A 94 8.89 11.99 -2.14
C VAL A 94 9.65 11.19 -3.22
N ARG A 95 9.07 11.03 -4.42
CA ARG A 95 9.72 10.35 -5.55
C ARG A 95 11.01 11.06 -5.98
N GLU A 96 10.97 12.39 -6.12
CA GLU A 96 12.16 13.19 -6.45
C GLU A 96 13.25 13.06 -5.38
N SER A 97 12.87 13.02 -4.10
CA SER A 97 13.80 12.85 -2.99
C SER A 97 14.51 11.50 -3.00
N ILE A 98 13.82 10.42 -3.40
CA ILE A 98 14.40 9.09 -3.57
C ILE A 98 15.38 9.10 -4.75
N ASN A 99 14.93 9.57 -5.92
CA ASN A 99 15.76 9.63 -7.13
C ASN A 99 17.01 10.51 -6.95
N GLY A 100 16.89 11.63 -6.24
CA GLY A 100 18.01 12.54 -5.95
C GLY A 100 19.05 11.97 -4.99
N ARG A 101 18.69 10.97 -4.17
CA ARG A 101 19.63 10.24 -3.30
C ARG A 101 20.45 9.22 -4.08
N ASP A 102 19.84 8.52 -5.04
CA ASP A 102 20.55 7.53 -5.88
C ASP A 102 21.65 8.17 -6.74
N VAL A 103 21.47 9.42 -7.19
CA VAL A 103 22.46 10.14 -8.01
C VAL A 103 23.70 10.56 -7.20
N ARG A 104 23.61 10.72 -5.87
CA ARG A 104 24.75 11.16 -5.03
C ARG A 104 25.61 10.01 -4.49
N GLY A 105 25.21 8.75 -4.70
CA GLY A 105 25.93 7.55 -4.25
C GLY A 105 26.85 6.91 -5.29
N GLY A 106 26.89 7.42 -6.52
CA GLY A 106 27.76 6.93 -7.58
C GLY A 106 29.23 7.23 -7.29
N ARG A 107 29.93 6.32 -6.59
CA ARG A 107 31.38 6.35 -6.46
C ARG A 107 32.00 6.14 -7.85
N PRO A 108 32.79 7.09 -8.40
CA PRO A 108 33.47 6.87 -9.67
C PRO A 108 34.54 5.77 -9.49
N ALA A 109 34.66 4.92 -10.51
CA ALA A 109 35.73 3.94 -10.65
C ALA A 109 37.08 4.62 -10.90
#